data_AF-A0A1H7KEW6-F1
#
_entry.id   AF-A0A1H7KEW6-F1
#
_cell.length_a   1.000
_cell.length_b   1.000
_cell.length_c   1.000
_cell.angle_alpha   90.00
_cell.angle_beta   90.00
_cell.angle_gamma   90.00
#
_symmetry.space_group_name_H-M   'P 1'
#
loop_
_entity.id
_entity.type
_entity.pdbx_description
1 polymer ?
#
loop_
_entity_poly.entity_id
_entity_poly.type
_entity_poly.pdbx_seq_one_letter_code
_entity_poly.pdbx_strand_id
1 'polypeptide(L)'
;MDESFGRRLRDRLGKHGPLCVGLEPAPALPAAWGLDDSPAGLERFSRTVIDAVGDVAAVVEPHAACYERWGSRGVAVLERAVAGLRECGAPLVLDAGRGGAGGAMAAYAEAYLDRGSPLAADAVTLIPYPGFASLAGAITSAVADDAGVFVRPRTAAPARPARSRRARRARSAWCWTPGSPCWTPRSPPPRRPRPRGSPRGRPRAD
;
A
#
# COMPACT_ATOMS: atom_id res chain seq x y z
N MET A 1 -1.50 25.63 12.58
CA MET A 1 -0.73 24.38 12.60
C MET A 1 -1.67 23.32 12.12
N ASP A 2 -1.41 22.78 10.93
CA ASP A 2 -2.20 21.69 10.41
C ASP A 2 -2.03 20.45 11.30
N GLU A 3 -3.02 19.57 11.26
CA GLU A 3 -3.04 18.36 12.06
C GLU A 3 -2.17 17.28 11.38
N SER A 4 -1.18 16.72 12.10
CA SER A 4 -0.29 15.68 11.58
C SER A 4 -1.05 14.52 10.89
N PHE A 5 -0.47 13.94 9.83
CA PHE A 5 -1.02 12.76 9.14
C PHE A 5 -1.48 11.65 10.11
N GLY A 6 -0.65 11.31 11.11
CA GLY A 6 -0.96 10.25 12.05
C GLY A 6 -2.19 10.53 12.92
N ARG A 7 -2.54 11.80 13.15
CA ARG A 7 -3.78 12.18 13.84
C ARG A 7 -4.97 12.17 12.88
N ARG A 8 -4.84 12.78 11.69
CA ARG A 8 -5.88 12.73 10.63
C ARG A 8 -6.29 11.28 10.32
N LEU A 9 -5.32 10.38 10.17
CA LEU A 9 -5.55 8.96 9.90
C LEU A 9 -6.30 8.28 11.05
N ARG A 10 -5.91 8.51 12.31
CA ARG A 10 -6.61 7.93 13.48
C ARG A 10 -8.06 8.37 13.56
N ASP A 11 -8.32 9.65 13.31
CA ASP A 11 -9.68 10.19 13.36
C ASP A 11 -10.54 9.63 12.24
N ARG A 12 -9.98 9.51 11.04
CA ARG A 12 -10.65 8.88 9.88
C ARG A 12 -10.93 7.39 10.13
N LEU A 13 -9.97 6.65 10.70
CA LEU A 13 -10.15 5.24 11.10
C LEU A 13 -11.27 5.09 12.15
N GLY A 14 -11.39 6.02 13.10
CA GLY A 14 -12.47 6.02 14.10
C GLY A 14 -13.86 6.23 13.49
N LYS A 15 -13.96 7.01 12.41
CA LYS A 15 -15.22 7.34 11.73
C LYS A 15 -15.64 6.28 10.70
N HIS A 16 -14.68 5.77 9.92
CA HIS A 16 -14.95 4.93 8.74
C HIS A 16 -14.51 3.47 8.92
N GLY A 17 -13.86 3.14 10.03
CA GLY A 17 -13.30 1.80 10.29
C GLY A 17 -11.95 1.57 9.61
N PRO A 18 -11.29 0.43 9.89
CA PRO A 18 -9.92 0.16 9.44
C PRO A 18 -9.83 -0.38 8.00
N LEU A 19 -10.38 0.37 7.03
CA LEU A 19 -10.36 0.00 5.62
C LEU A 19 -9.38 0.87 4.81
N CYS A 20 -8.38 0.22 4.23
CA CYS A 20 -7.56 0.77 3.14
C CYS A 20 -8.06 0.19 1.81
N VAL A 21 -8.42 1.05 0.86
CA VAL A 21 -8.78 0.66 -0.51
C VAL A 21 -7.57 0.85 -1.41
N GLY A 22 -7.07 -0.23 -2.00
CA GLY A 22 -6.04 -0.15 -3.03
C GLY A 22 -6.62 0.36 -4.35
N LEU A 23 -6.06 1.43 -4.89
CA LEU A 23 -6.37 1.94 -6.22
C LEU A 23 -5.29 1.46 -7.20
N GLU A 24 -5.46 0.22 -7.67
CA GLU A 24 -4.51 -0.53 -8.49
C GLU A 24 -5.15 -0.95 -9.84
N PRO A 25 -5.18 -0.06 -10.85
CA PRO A 25 -5.72 -0.35 -12.18
C PRO A 25 -4.81 -1.27 -13.02
N ALA A 26 -4.45 -2.44 -12.46
CA ALA A 26 -3.75 -3.49 -13.18
C ALA A 26 -4.64 -4.05 -14.30
N PRO A 27 -4.12 -4.38 -15.50
CA PRO A 27 -4.91 -4.59 -16.72
C PRO A 27 -6.17 -5.47 -16.60
N ALA A 28 -6.11 -6.54 -15.81
CA ALA A 28 -7.24 -7.46 -15.62
C ALA A 28 -8.47 -6.79 -14.96
N LEU A 29 -8.25 -5.79 -14.10
CA LEU A 29 -9.32 -5.18 -13.30
C LEU A 29 -10.15 -4.17 -14.11
N PRO A 30 -9.57 -3.18 -14.84
CA PRO A 30 -10.32 -2.37 -15.79
C PRO A 30 -10.97 -3.21 -16.90
N ALA A 31 -10.30 -4.26 -17.39
CA ALA A 31 -10.87 -5.15 -18.41
C ALA A 31 -12.15 -5.85 -17.92
N ALA A 32 -12.21 -6.27 -16.66
CA ALA A 32 -13.41 -6.84 -16.05
C ALA A 32 -14.58 -5.84 -15.97
N TRP A 33 -14.31 -4.54 -16.08
CA TRP A 33 -15.30 -3.46 -16.11
C TRP A 33 -15.63 -3.02 -17.55
N GLY A 34 -15.12 -3.73 -18.56
CA GLY A 34 -15.29 -3.37 -19.97
C GLY A 34 -14.53 -2.11 -20.38
N LEU A 35 -13.45 -1.78 -19.67
CA LEU A 35 -12.60 -0.63 -19.99
C LEU A 35 -11.38 -1.07 -20.80
N ASP A 36 -11.03 -0.27 -21.79
CA ASP A 36 -9.84 -0.49 -22.62
C ASP A 36 -8.55 -0.39 -21.80
N ASP A 37 -7.55 -1.20 -22.15
CA ASP A 37 -6.20 -1.06 -21.61
C ASP A 37 -5.52 0.17 -22.23
N SER A 38 -5.88 1.36 -21.73
CA SER A 38 -5.42 2.66 -22.23
C SER A 38 -5.39 3.71 -21.11
N PRO A 39 -4.72 4.87 -21.28
CA PRO A 39 -4.79 5.96 -20.32
C PRO A 39 -6.21 6.49 -20.07
N ALA A 40 -7.11 6.41 -21.05
CA ALA A 40 -8.52 6.80 -20.87
C ALA A 40 -9.29 5.77 -20.02
N GLY A 41 -9.05 4.47 -20.24
CA GLY A 41 -9.60 3.41 -19.41
C GLY A 41 -9.08 3.46 -17.97
N LEU A 42 -7.77 3.73 -17.81
CA LEU A 42 -7.11 3.99 -16.54
C LEU A 42 -7.81 5.13 -15.77
N GLU A 43 -8.01 6.28 -16.44
CA GLU A 43 -8.67 7.44 -15.83
C GLU A 43 -10.12 7.16 -15.43
N ARG A 44 -10.88 6.52 -16.32
CA ARG A 44 -12.27 6.15 -16.04
C ARG A 44 -12.35 5.18 -14.86
N PHE A 45 -11.47 4.19 -14.80
CA PHE A 45 -11.39 3.27 -13.67
C PHE A 45 -11.09 4.02 -12.37
N SER A 46 -10.02 4.83 -12.35
CA SER A 46 -9.58 5.53 -11.14
C SER A 46 -10.64 6.48 -10.61
N ARG A 47 -11.28 7.27 -11.48
CA ARG A 47 -12.37 8.16 -11.09
C ARG A 47 -13.55 7.40 -10.49
N THR A 48 -13.98 6.31 -11.14
CA THR A 48 -15.11 5.50 -10.66
C THR A 48 -14.83 4.90 -9.28
N VAL A 49 -13.59 4.45 -9.03
CA VAL A 49 -13.20 3.96 -7.69
C VAL A 49 -13.22 5.09 -6.68
N ILE A 50 -12.63 6.25 -6.99
CA ILE A 50 -12.59 7.41 -6.09
C ILE A 50 -14.01 7.86 -5.72
N ASP A 51 -14.91 7.98 -6.70
CA ASP A 51 -16.30 8.36 -6.49
C ASP A 51 -17.03 7.36 -5.58
N ALA A 52 -16.69 6.07 -5.67
CA ALA A 52 -17.32 5.01 -4.89
C ALA A 52 -16.76 4.86 -3.46
N VAL A 53 -15.52 5.29 -3.20
CA VAL A 53 -14.84 5.01 -1.93
C VAL A 53 -14.42 6.25 -1.14
N GLY A 54 -14.49 7.44 -1.75
CA GLY A 54 -13.99 8.68 -1.16
C GLY A 54 -14.64 9.05 0.18
N ASP A 55 -15.88 8.65 0.42
CA ASP A 55 -16.65 8.93 1.63
C ASP A 55 -16.69 7.76 2.63
N VAL A 56 -16.33 6.54 2.21
CA VAL A 56 -16.40 5.33 3.04
C VAL A 56 -15.03 4.76 3.42
N ALA A 57 -13.97 5.04 2.67
CA ALA A 57 -12.63 4.54 2.99
C ALA A 57 -11.96 5.41 4.05
N ALA A 58 -11.23 4.76 4.97
CA ALA A 58 -10.34 5.48 5.88
C ALA A 58 -9.06 5.93 5.17
N VAL A 59 -8.65 5.23 4.13
CA VAL A 59 -7.50 5.59 3.32
C VAL A 59 -7.61 4.95 1.94
N VAL A 60 -7.14 5.65 0.92
CA VAL A 60 -6.99 5.11 -0.43
C VAL A 60 -5.51 5.04 -0.77
N GLU A 61 -5.09 3.93 -1.38
CA GLU A 61 -3.69 3.66 -1.70
C GLU A 61 -3.50 3.48 -3.22
N PRO A 62 -3.25 4.55 -3.98
CA PRO A 62 -2.91 4.45 -5.40
C PRO A 62 -1.57 3.75 -5.61
N HIS A 63 -1.52 2.76 -6.48
CA HIS A 63 -0.28 2.05 -6.82
C HIS A 63 0.40 2.66 -8.04
N ALA A 64 1.48 3.42 -7.83
CA ALA A 64 2.09 4.28 -8.85
C ALA A 64 2.50 3.51 -10.13
N ALA A 65 3.00 2.28 -9.98
CA ALA A 65 3.46 1.47 -11.11
C ALA A 65 2.35 1.16 -12.15
N CYS A 66 1.09 1.04 -11.71
CA CYS A 66 -0.04 0.82 -12.62
C CYS A 66 -0.30 2.02 -13.56
N TYR A 67 0.11 3.21 -13.12
CA TYR A 67 0.05 4.45 -13.89
C TYR A 67 1.32 4.62 -14.72
N GLU A 68 2.49 4.48 -14.10
CA GLU A 68 3.80 4.73 -14.73
C GLU A 68 4.06 3.89 -16.00
N ARG A 69 3.45 2.70 -16.13
CA ARG A 69 3.55 1.90 -17.36
C ARG A 69 3.08 2.62 -18.63
N TRP A 70 2.27 3.67 -18.49
CA TRP A 70 1.79 4.52 -19.59
C TRP A 70 2.65 5.78 -19.80
N GLY A 71 3.83 5.86 -19.16
CA GLY A 71 4.70 7.02 -19.20
C GLY A 71 4.02 8.27 -18.64
N SER A 72 4.33 9.43 -19.22
CA SER A 72 3.79 10.72 -18.76
C SER A 72 2.27 10.79 -18.80
N ARG A 73 1.62 10.11 -19.75
CA ARG A 73 0.14 10.06 -19.83
C ARG A 73 -0.47 9.35 -18.63
N GLY A 74 0.18 8.31 -18.12
CA GLY A 74 -0.26 7.63 -16.91
C GLY A 74 0.01 8.45 -15.65
N VAL A 75 1.17 9.10 -15.57
CA VAL A 75 1.49 10.03 -14.48
C VAL A 75 0.46 11.17 -14.42
N ALA A 76 0.05 11.74 -15.55
CA ALA A 76 -1.02 12.75 -15.59
C ALA A 76 -2.36 12.23 -15.05
N VAL A 77 -2.68 10.94 -15.25
CA VAL A 77 -3.88 10.33 -14.66
C VAL A 77 -3.71 10.12 -13.15
N LEU A 78 -2.50 9.78 -12.69
CA LEU A 78 -2.18 9.69 -11.27
C LEU A 78 -2.33 11.06 -10.57
N GLU A 79 -1.84 12.14 -11.19
CA GLU A 79 -2.03 13.52 -10.68
C GLU A 79 -3.51 13.85 -10.51
N ARG A 80 -4.35 13.52 -11.52
CA ARG A 80 -5.80 13.70 -11.43
C ARG A 80 -6.45 12.83 -10.35
N ALA A 81 -5.98 11.59 -10.16
CA ALA A 81 -6.46 10.72 -9.10
C ALA A 81 -6.10 11.27 -7.70
N VAL A 82 -4.87 11.77 -7.53
CA VAL A 82 -4.43 12.44 -6.30
C VAL A 82 -5.27 13.68 -6.01
N ALA A 83 -5.55 14.51 -7.01
CA ALA A 83 -6.43 15.67 -6.88
C ALA A 83 -7.85 15.26 -6.43
N GLY A 84 -8.47 14.27 -7.09
CA GLY A 84 -9.81 13.79 -6.73
C GLY A 84 -9.89 13.20 -5.31
N LEU A 85 -8.84 12.50 -4.87
CA LEU A 85 -8.76 11.97 -3.49
C LEU A 85 -8.66 13.08 -2.43
N ARG A 86 -7.92 14.15 -2.74
CA ARG A 86 -7.85 15.33 -1.87
C ARG A 86 -9.20 16.04 -1.78
N GLU A 87 -9.90 16.18 -2.91
CA GLU A 87 -11.21 16.83 -2.97
C GLU A 87 -12.29 16.08 -2.15
N CYS A 88 -12.29 14.74 -2.15
CA CYS A 88 -13.21 13.95 -1.33
C CYS A 88 -12.76 13.81 0.15
N GLY A 89 -11.59 14.34 0.50
CA GLY A 89 -11.06 14.38 1.86
C GLY A 89 -10.60 13.02 2.40
N ALA A 90 -10.46 12.00 1.54
CA ALA A 90 -9.90 10.72 1.92
C ALA A 90 -8.37 10.84 2.05
N PRO A 91 -7.78 10.46 3.20
CA PRO A 91 -6.33 10.36 3.32
C PRO A 91 -5.77 9.47 2.22
N LEU A 92 -4.68 9.89 1.57
CA LEU A 92 -4.09 9.16 0.45
C LEU A 92 -2.66 8.71 0.77
N VAL A 93 -2.40 7.42 0.57
CA VAL A 93 -1.07 6.82 0.72
C VAL A 93 -0.58 6.42 -0.67
N LEU A 94 0.42 7.09 -1.20
CA LEU A 94 0.95 6.72 -2.50
C LEU A 94 1.88 5.51 -2.36
N ASP A 95 1.49 4.37 -2.93
CA ASP A 95 2.37 3.21 -3.03
C ASP A 95 3.33 3.36 -4.21
N ALA A 96 4.43 4.08 -3.97
CA ALA A 96 5.46 4.38 -4.96
C ALA A 96 6.66 3.40 -4.88
N GLY A 97 6.85 2.75 -3.72
CA GLY A 97 7.92 1.79 -3.49
C GLY A 97 9.31 2.35 -3.79
N ARG A 98 9.55 3.64 -3.52
CA ARG A 98 10.82 4.29 -3.87
C ARG A 98 11.91 4.07 -2.83
N GLY A 99 13.14 4.00 -3.29
CA GLY A 99 14.33 3.91 -2.45
C GLY A 99 15.53 4.36 -3.25
N GLY A 100 16.51 4.97 -2.58
CA GLY A 100 17.67 5.53 -3.24
C GLY A 100 18.71 6.00 -2.24
N ALA A 101 19.88 6.36 -2.76
CA ALA A 101 20.98 6.94 -1.97
C ALA A 101 21.20 8.40 -2.37
N GLY A 102 21.93 9.14 -1.53
CA GLY A 102 22.25 10.55 -1.78
C GLY A 102 20.99 11.41 -1.95
N GLY A 103 21.01 12.34 -2.91
CA GLY A 103 19.92 13.29 -3.16
C GLY A 103 18.62 12.68 -3.70
N ALA A 104 18.59 11.39 -4.08
CA ALA A 104 17.40 10.76 -4.66
C ALA A 104 16.19 10.79 -3.71
N MET A 105 16.42 10.58 -2.41
CA MET A 105 15.33 10.58 -1.43
C MET A 105 14.75 11.97 -1.19
N ALA A 106 15.54 13.03 -1.35
CA ALA A 106 15.05 14.40 -1.29
C ALA A 106 14.15 14.71 -2.49
N ALA A 107 14.57 14.33 -3.70
CA ALA A 107 13.76 14.51 -4.91
C ALA A 107 12.43 13.72 -4.85
N TYR A 108 12.44 12.50 -4.29
CA TYR A 108 11.19 11.77 -4.05
C TYR A 108 10.30 12.42 -3.00
N ALA A 109 10.87 13.05 -1.97
CA ALA A 109 10.10 13.81 -0.99
C ALA A 109 9.44 15.04 -1.64
N GLU A 110 10.19 15.81 -2.44
CA GLU A 110 9.65 16.93 -3.21
C GLU A 110 8.53 16.47 -4.15
N ALA A 111 8.71 15.36 -4.85
CA ALA A 111 7.69 14.84 -5.75
C ALA A 111 6.42 14.36 -5.02
N TYR A 112 6.53 13.72 -3.86
CA TYR A 112 5.40 12.99 -3.26
C TYR A 112 4.89 13.55 -1.93
N LEU A 113 5.55 14.52 -1.31
CA LEU A 113 5.19 15.03 0.02
C LEU A 113 5.03 16.56 0.04
N ASP A 114 5.75 17.28 -0.84
CA ASP A 114 5.58 18.73 -0.99
C ASP A 114 4.16 19.06 -1.48
N ARG A 115 3.41 19.86 -0.72
CA ARG A 115 2.01 20.21 -1.02
C ARG A 115 1.83 20.96 -2.35
N GLY A 116 2.87 21.60 -2.87
CA GLY A 116 2.88 22.21 -4.21
C GLY A 116 2.97 21.20 -5.34
N SER A 117 3.36 19.95 -5.06
CA SER A 117 3.45 18.89 -6.07
C SER A 117 2.05 18.38 -6.49
N PRO A 118 1.84 18.14 -7.81
CA PRO A 118 0.63 17.49 -8.30
C PRO A 118 0.49 16.04 -7.82
N LEU A 119 1.58 15.44 -7.31
CA LEU A 119 1.62 14.07 -6.78
C LEU A 119 1.68 14.01 -5.25
N ALA A 120 1.54 15.13 -4.52
CA ALA A 120 1.71 15.08 -3.07
C ALA A 120 0.65 14.23 -2.37
N ALA A 121 1.12 13.25 -1.63
CA ALA A 121 0.32 12.36 -0.82
C ALA A 121 0.33 12.78 0.64
N ASP A 122 -0.60 12.24 1.41
CA ASP A 122 -0.51 12.35 2.87
C ASP A 122 0.54 11.42 3.45
N ALA A 123 0.86 10.34 2.74
CA ALA A 123 2.03 9.53 3.01
C ALA A 123 2.51 8.78 1.76
N VAL A 124 3.76 8.31 1.79
CA VAL A 124 4.36 7.54 0.69
C VAL A 124 5.01 6.25 1.18
N THR A 125 4.96 5.18 0.37
CA THR A 125 5.68 3.94 0.65
C THR A 125 7.13 4.02 0.17
N LEU A 126 8.08 3.69 1.05
CA LEU A 126 9.52 3.73 0.76
C LEU A 126 10.21 2.39 1.06
N ILE A 127 11.29 2.10 0.34
CA ILE A 127 12.11 0.89 0.49
C ILE A 127 13.50 1.29 1.00
N PRO A 128 13.94 0.79 2.17
CA PRO A 128 15.24 1.13 2.74
C PRO A 128 16.36 0.25 2.16
N TYR A 129 16.44 0.08 0.82
CA TYR A 129 17.40 -0.86 0.21
C TYR A 129 18.86 -0.53 0.55
N PRO A 130 19.32 0.74 0.47
CA PRO A 130 20.67 1.12 0.91
C PRO A 130 20.84 1.19 2.45
N GLY A 131 19.78 0.86 3.22
CA GLY A 131 19.72 0.99 4.68
C GLY A 131 18.74 2.08 5.12
N PHE A 132 18.24 1.99 6.36
CA PHE A 132 17.22 2.92 6.88
C PHE A 132 17.68 4.38 6.89
N ALA A 133 18.96 4.62 7.19
CA ALA A 133 19.54 5.97 7.19
C ALA A 133 19.44 6.68 5.84
N SER A 134 19.35 5.94 4.72
CA SER A 134 19.15 6.54 3.40
C SER A 134 17.83 7.29 3.27
N LEU A 135 16.82 6.95 4.08
CA LEU A 135 15.50 7.58 4.06
C LEU A 135 15.42 8.88 4.86
N ALA A 136 16.48 9.28 5.56
CA ALA A 136 16.46 10.40 6.50
C ALA A 136 15.92 11.70 5.87
N GLY A 137 16.35 12.03 4.65
CA GLY A 137 15.87 13.23 3.94
C GLY A 137 14.35 13.20 3.72
N ALA A 138 13.81 12.07 3.22
CA ALA A 138 12.38 11.93 2.99
C ALA A 138 11.56 11.93 4.29
N ILE A 139 12.09 11.35 5.38
CA ILE A 139 11.43 11.36 6.69
C ILE A 139 11.41 12.78 7.25
N THR A 140 12.50 13.54 7.14
CA THR A 140 12.56 14.93 7.59
C THR A 140 11.55 15.80 6.84
N SER A 141 11.48 15.67 5.51
CA SER A 141 10.46 16.37 4.71
C SER A 141 9.04 15.98 5.11
N ALA A 142 8.77 14.68 5.30
CA ALA A 142 7.46 14.23 5.73
C ALA A 142 7.02 14.86 7.07
N VAL A 143 7.93 14.99 8.03
CA VAL A 143 7.65 15.65 9.32
C VAL A 143 7.39 17.14 9.13
N ALA A 144 8.13 17.81 8.25
CA ALA A 144 7.94 19.23 7.96
C ALA A 144 6.57 19.52 7.30
N ASP A 145 6.08 18.59 6.46
CA ASP A 145 4.84 18.76 5.66
C ASP A 145 3.59 18.09 6.28
N ASP A 146 3.65 17.73 7.57
CA ASP A 146 2.60 17.01 8.29
C ASP A 146 2.12 15.74 7.53
N ALA A 147 3.06 15.06 6.89
CA ALA A 147 2.88 13.87 6.07
C ALA A 147 3.48 12.62 6.75
N GLY A 148 3.31 11.46 6.12
CA GLY A 148 3.76 10.17 6.63
C GLY A 148 4.69 9.41 5.67
N VAL A 149 5.38 8.42 6.23
CA VAL A 149 6.17 7.47 5.45
C VAL A 149 5.86 6.05 5.92
N PHE A 150 5.55 5.17 4.98
CA PHE A 150 5.44 3.73 5.22
C PHE A 150 6.69 3.01 4.71
N VAL A 151 7.55 2.58 5.63
CA VAL A 151 8.79 1.88 5.28
C VAL A 151 8.51 0.39 5.10
N ARG A 152 8.83 -0.17 3.92
CA ARG A 152 8.64 -1.58 3.60
C ARG A 152 9.87 -2.40 4.03
N PRO A 153 9.82 -3.20 5.11
CA PRO A 153 11.03 -3.79 5.71
C PRO A 153 11.56 -5.04 4.95
N ARG A 154 10.71 -5.75 4.20
CA ARG A 154 11.09 -6.84 3.27
C ARG A 154 9.86 -7.32 2.50
N THR A 155 9.93 -7.46 1.17
CA THR A 155 8.86 -8.08 0.38
C THR A 155 8.90 -9.60 0.54
N ALA A 156 7.82 -10.18 1.07
CA ALA A 156 7.57 -11.61 1.07
C ALA A 156 7.17 -12.13 -0.33
N ALA A 157 7.88 -11.72 -1.38
CA ALA A 157 7.77 -12.40 -2.67
C ALA A 157 8.29 -13.84 -2.47
N PRO A 158 7.63 -14.87 -3.05
CA PRO A 158 8.20 -16.21 -3.07
C PRO A 158 9.45 -16.19 -3.94
N ALA A 159 10.60 -15.84 -3.36
CA ALA A 159 11.87 -16.12 -3.98
C ALA A 159 11.95 -17.63 -4.21
N ARG A 160 12.17 -18.06 -5.46
CA ARG A 160 12.76 -19.38 -5.72
C ARG A 160 13.92 -19.56 -4.75
N PRO A 161 14.08 -20.74 -4.13
CA PRO A 161 14.93 -20.88 -2.94
C PRO A 161 16.40 -20.69 -3.33
N ALA A 162 16.90 -19.46 -3.22
CA ALA A 162 18.30 -19.23 -2.95
C ALA A 162 18.52 -19.62 -1.49
N ARG A 163 19.37 -20.64 -1.27
CA ARG A 163 19.75 -21.17 0.04
C ARG A 163 20.22 -20.03 0.96
N SER A 164 19.38 -19.57 1.87
CA SER A 164 19.84 -19.11 3.19
C SER A 164 18.70 -19.18 4.23
N ARG A 165 19.00 -19.96 5.27
CA ARG A 165 18.40 -20.14 6.60
C ARG A 165 16.89 -19.90 6.83
N ARG A 166 16.26 -20.97 7.34
CA ARG A 166 14.92 -21.10 7.95
C ARG A 166 14.22 -19.77 8.30
N ALA A 167 13.16 -19.45 7.56
CA ALA A 167 12.16 -18.45 7.95
C ALA A 167 10.80 -19.12 8.17
N ARG A 168 10.15 -18.82 9.31
CA ARG A 168 8.74 -19.16 9.56
C ARG A 168 7.87 -18.27 8.65
N ARG A 169 6.90 -18.88 7.97
CA ARG A 169 5.98 -18.21 7.04
C ARG A 169 5.11 -17.18 7.78
N ALA A 170 5.18 -15.90 7.42
CA ALA A 170 4.15 -14.91 7.73
C ALA A 170 3.30 -14.69 6.47
N ARG A 171 1.97 -14.74 6.59
CA ARG A 171 1.03 -14.35 5.53
C ARG A 171 0.61 -12.89 5.78
N SER A 172 0.52 -12.12 4.70
CA SER A 172 0.22 -10.69 4.65
C SER A 172 -1.24 -10.40 5.00
N ALA A 173 -1.52 -10.29 6.30
CA ALA A 173 -2.69 -9.59 6.81
C ALA A 173 -2.22 -8.74 7.98
N TRP A 174 -2.30 -7.43 7.84
CA TRP A 174 -1.94 -6.46 8.87
C TRP A 174 -3.23 -5.95 9.51
N CYS A 175 -3.29 -5.99 10.84
CA CYS A 175 -4.44 -5.47 11.58
C CYS A 175 -3.94 -4.35 12.48
N TRP A 176 -4.64 -3.22 12.48
CA TRP A 176 -4.45 -2.21 13.49
C TRP A 176 -5.20 -2.63 14.76
N THR A 177 -4.57 -2.43 15.91
CA THR A 177 -5.17 -2.68 17.23
C THR A 177 -5.26 -1.35 17.97
N PRO A 178 -6.41 -1.00 18.56
CA PRO A 178 -6.53 0.21 19.37
C PRO A 178 -5.43 0.26 20.44
N GLY A 179 -4.68 1.35 20.49
CA GLY A 179 -3.55 1.55 21.42
C GLY A 179 -2.17 1.19 20.89
N SER A 180 -2.04 0.64 19.68
CA SER A 180 -0.73 0.39 19.05
C SER A 180 -0.35 1.52 18.07
N PRO A 181 0.88 2.08 18.15
CA PRO A 181 1.37 3.06 17.18
C PRO A 181 1.81 2.42 15.85
N CYS A 182 1.84 1.09 15.76
CA CYS A 182 2.26 0.34 14.58
C CYS A 182 1.26 -0.73 14.18
N TRP A 183 1.21 -1.04 12.88
CA TRP A 183 0.47 -2.16 12.34
C TRP A 183 1.18 -3.46 12.70
N THR A 184 0.44 -4.48 13.15
CA THR A 184 1.02 -5.78 13.52
C THR A 184 0.56 -6.90 12.58
N PRO A 185 1.40 -7.91 12.30
CA PRO A 185 1.01 -9.06 11.50
C PRO A 185 -0.03 -9.90 12.25
N ARG A 186 -1.13 -10.26 11.59
CA ARG A 186 -2.18 -11.12 12.16
C ARG A 186 -1.67 -12.56 12.29
N SER A 187 -1.60 -13.07 13.52
CA SER A 187 -1.31 -14.49 13.77
C SER A 187 -2.42 -15.37 13.17
N PRO A 188 -2.09 -16.45 12.44
CA PRO A 188 -3.12 -17.36 11.95
C PRO A 188 -3.82 -18.06 13.13
N PRO A 189 -5.12 -18.36 13.02
CA PRO A 189 -5.82 -19.14 14.04
C PRO A 189 -5.15 -20.52 14.19
N PRO A 190 -5.16 -21.10 15.41
CA PRO A 190 -4.59 -22.41 15.65
C PRO A 190 -5.24 -23.44 14.72
N ARG A 191 -4.41 -24.26 14.06
CA ARG A 191 -4.90 -25.35 13.22
C ARG A 191 -5.69 -26.33 14.10
N ARG A 192 -6.96 -26.57 13.76
CA ARG A 192 -7.73 -27.66 14.37
C ARG A 192 -6.99 -28.99 14.14
N PRO A 193 -6.81 -29.83 15.17
CA PRO A 193 -6.16 -31.12 15.01
C PRO A 193 -6.94 -31.98 14.00
N ARG A 194 -6.23 -32.57 13.05
CA ARG A 194 -6.83 -33.57 12.14
C ARG A 194 -7.20 -34.80 12.98
N PRO A 195 -8.40 -35.37 12.83
CA PRO A 195 -8.73 -36.64 13.47
C PRO A 195 -7.75 -37.71 12.99
N ARG A 196 -7.17 -38.44 13.95
CA ARG A 196 -6.27 -39.57 13.66
C ARG A 196 -7.09 -40.64 12.95
N GLY A 197 -6.74 -40.94 11.70
CA GLY A 197 -7.32 -42.04 10.95
C GLY A 197 -7.09 -43.37 11.68
N SER A 198 -8.17 -44.14 11.85
CA SER A 198 -8.14 -45.48 12.40
C SER A 198 -7.28 -46.41 11.53
N PRO A 199 -6.47 -47.32 12.10
CA PRO A 199 -5.65 -48.24 11.32
C PRO A 199 -6.56 -49.25 10.62
N ARG A 200 -6.67 -49.15 9.28
CA ARG A 200 -7.28 -50.20 8.47
C ARG A 200 -6.41 -51.46 8.56
N GLY A 201 -7.03 -52.56 8.94
CA GLY A 201 -6.39 -53.86 9.14
C GLY A 201 -5.71 -54.39 7.88
N ARG A 202 -4.61 -55.13 8.11
CA ARG A 202 -3.97 -55.95 7.08
C ARG A 202 -4.88 -57.14 6.75
N PRO A 203 -5.05 -57.54 5.48
CA PRO A 203 -5.64 -58.84 5.17
C PRO A 203 -4.62 -59.95 5.49
N ARG A 204 -5.13 -61.04 6.08
CA ARG A 204 -4.37 -62.29 6.30
C ARG A 204 -4.08 -62.95 4.94
N ALA A 205 -2.91 -63.55 4.84
CA ALA A 205 -2.50 -64.39 3.73
C ALA A 205 -3.18 -65.78 3.84
N ASP A 206 -3.58 -66.31 2.69
CA ASP A 206 -3.68 -67.75 2.42
C ASP A 206 -2.50 -68.14 1.52
#